data_AF-A0A7S2G0C2-F1
#
_entry.id   AF-A0A7S2G0C2-F1
#
_cell.length_a   1.000
_cell.length_b   1.000
_cell.length_c   1.000
_cell.angle_alpha   90.00
_cell.angle_beta   90.00
_cell.angle_gamma   90.00
#
_symmetry.space_group_name_H-M   'P 1'
#
loop_
_entity.id
_entity.type
_entity.pdbx_description
1 polymer ?
#
loop_
_entity_poly.entity_id
_entity_poly.type
_entity_poly.pdbx_seq_one_letter_code
_entity_poly.pdbx_strand_id
1 'polypeptide(L)'
;AEFDCDADGGEDAAVLTVTITTGKSSTNDDSKLARFLESIINVNSLRKGSADWKEQVRCSVYCNGSYEDQLEASKLDWMMHIITLPWKLLFSTVPPTSYFGGWACFNISLAWIGILTIFISDLAELFGCVLEVRDDVTALVFVALGTSMPDLFASLSAAKEEPTADASIVNVTGSNSVNVFLG
;
A
#
# COMPACT_ATOMS: atom_id res chain seq x y z
N ALA A 1 -20.23 -18.86 35.86
CA ALA A 1 -18.96 -18.14 36.04
C ALA A 1 -18.58 -18.32 37.50
N GLU A 2 -17.49 -19.03 37.75
CA GLU A 2 -16.96 -19.26 39.08
C GLU A 2 -15.92 -18.17 39.33
N PHE A 3 -16.07 -17.43 40.42
CA PHE A 3 -15.23 -16.29 40.75
C PHE A 3 -13.99 -16.78 41.49
N ASP A 4 -12.81 -16.53 40.92
CA ASP A 4 -11.52 -16.80 41.55
C ASP A 4 -10.98 -15.50 42.15
N CYS A 5 -10.76 -15.50 43.46
CA CYS A 5 -10.40 -14.32 44.24
C CYS A 5 -8.96 -13.85 44.06
N ASP A 6 -8.10 -14.63 43.39
CA ASP A 6 -6.67 -14.33 43.28
C ASP A 6 -6.26 -13.70 41.92
N ALA A 7 -7.19 -13.55 40.96
CA ALA A 7 -6.89 -13.10 39.59
C ALA A 7 -7.63 -11.83 39.13
N ASP A 8 -8.67 -11.37 39.84
CA ASP A 8 -9.46 -10.20 39.47
C ASP A 8 -9.14 -8.99 40.37
N GLY A 9 -8.77 -7.88 39.74
CA GLY A 9 -8.18 -6.71 40.38
C GLY A 9 -9.09 -5.91 41.32
N GLY A 10 -9.24 -6.36 42.56
CA GLY A 10 -9.67 -5.55 43.71
C GLY A 10 -11.06 -4.88 43.62
N GLU A 11 -11.39 -4.06 44.62
CA GLU A 11 -12.74 -3.45 44.78
C GLU A 11 -13.05 -2.33 43.77
N ASP A 12 -12.03 -1.82 43.06
CA ASP A 12 -12.13 -0.64 42.20
C ASP A 12 -12.12 -0.95 40.68
N ALA A 13 -11.90 -2.20 40.26
CA ALA A 13 -11.84 -2.55 38.83
C ALA A 13 -12.30 -3.99 38.53
N ALA A 14 -13.39 -4.13 37.77
CA ALA A 14 -13.81 -5.44 37.25
C ALA A 14 -13.03 -5.75 35.95
N VAL A 15 -12.17 -6.76 35.98
CA VAL A 15 -11.44 -7.23 34.78
C VAL A 15 -12.26 -8.33 34.10
N LEU A 16 -12.97 -7.99 33.02
CA LEU A 16 -13.69 -8.98 32.23
C LEU A 16 -12.75 -9.65 31.22
N THR A 17 -12.23 -10.83 31.57
CA THR A 17 -11.43 -11.64 30.64
C THR A 17 -12.36 -12.39 29.67
N VAL A 18 -12.56 -11.84 28.47
CA VAL A 18 -13.31 -12.50 27.39
C VAL A 18 -12.43 -13.56 26.74
N THR A 19 -12.53 -14.79 27.25
CA THR A 19 -11.89 -15.95 26.62
C THR A 19 -12.82 -16.51 25.54
N ILE A 20 -12.54 -16.21 24.27
CA ILE A 20 -13.27 -16.78 23.14
C ILE A 20 -12.92 -18.28 23.05
N THR A 21 -13.81 -19.12 23.58
CA THR A 21 -13.71 -20.57 23.41
C THR A 21 -14.54 -20.99 22.20
N THR A 22 -13.86 -21.43 21.14
CA THR A 22 -14.52 -21.98 19.95
C THR A 22 -15.00 -23.40 20.27
N GLY A 23 -16.26 -23.53 20.70
CA GLY A 23 -16.87 -24.80 21.10
C GLY A 23 -17.50 -25.59 19.94
N LYS A 24 -16.81 -26.68 19.55
CA LYS A 24 -17.25 -28.00 19.03
C LYS A 24 -18.13 -28.11 17.77
N SER A 25 -17.66 -28.86 16.75
CA SER A 25 -18.25 -30.16 16.37
C SER A 25 -17.37 -30.94 15.36
N SER A 26 -17.50 -32.27 15.40
CA SER A 26 -16.72 -33.33 14.78
C SER A 26 -16.70 -33.36 13.23
N THR A 27 -15.51 -33.20 12.61
CA THR A 27 -14.97 -34.11 11.57
C THR A 27 -13.45 -34.22 11.75
N ASN A 28 -12.97 -35.38 12.19
CA ASN A 28 -11.57 -35.58 12.67
C ASN A 28 -10.54 -35.67 11.52
N ASP A 29 -11.00 -35.75 10.27
CA ASP A 29 -10.14 -35.88 9.08
C ASP A 29 -10.03 -34.54 8.32
N ASP A 30 -11.15 -33.84 8.11
CA ASP A 30 -11.16 -32.51 7.46
C ASP A 30 -10.45 -31.45 8.30
N SER A 31 -10.46 -31.55 9.63
CA SER A 31 -9.81 -30.57 10.50
C SER A 31 -8.29 -30.68 10.52
N LYS A 32 -7.70 -31.84 10.25
CA LYS A 32 -6.23 -31.98 10.14
C LYS A 32 -5.72 -31.46 8.81
N LEU A 33 -6.40 -31.80 7.73
CA LEU A 33 -6.10 -31.26 6.40
C LEU A 33 -6.37 -29.74 6.39
N ALA A 34 -7.48 -29.27 6.94
CA ALA A 34 -7.76 -27.84 7.06
C ALA A 34 -6.73 -27.12 7.94
N ARG A 35 -6.30 -27.70 9.07
CA ARG A 35 -5.23 -27.11 9.90
C ARG A 35 -3.86 -27.13 9.22
N PHE A 36 -3.55 -28.17 8.45
CA PHE A 36 -2.31 -28.26 7.69
C PHE A 36 -2.33 -27.27 6.51
N LEU A 37 -3.46 -27.14 5.83
CA LEU A 37 -3.69 -26.13 4.79
C LEU A 37 -3.70 -24.72 5.37
N GLU A 38 -4.26 -24.48 6.56
CA GLU A 38 -4.18 -23.19 7.27
C GLU A 38 -2.76 -22.89 7.76
N SER A 39 -1.98 -23.92 8.09
CA SER A 39 -0.56 -23.78 8.46
C SER A 39 0.32 -23.47 7.25
N ILE A 40 -0.05 -23.92 6.06
CA ILE A 40 0.69 -23.67 4.81
C ILE A 40 0.20 -22.38 4.13
N ILE A 41 -1.10 -22.12 4.18
CA ILE A 41 -1.79 -20.98 3.60
C ILE A 41 -2.41 -20.22 4.76
N ASN A 42 -1.86 -19.06 5.11
CA ASN A 42 -2.42 -18.23 6.17
C ASN A 42 -3.77 -17.63 5.73
N VAL A 43 -4.85 -18.41 5.81
CA VAL A 43 -6.20 -18.05 5.34
C VAL A 43 -6.72 -16.81 6.07
N ASN A 44 -6.34 -16.63 7.34
CA ASN A 44 -6.70 -15.45 8.12
C ASN A 44 -6.00 -14.19 7.62
N SER A 45 -4.72 -14.26 7.23
CA SER A 45 -4.04 -13.13 6.61
C SER A 45 -4.63 -12.83 5.24
N LEU A 46 -4.90 -13.86 4.41
CA LEU A 46 -5.56 -13.68 3.12
C LEU A 46 -6.95 -13.04 3.24
N ARG A 47 -7.76 -13.45 4.21
CA ARG A 47 -9.07 -12.86 4.47
C ARG A 47 -8.96 -11.40 4.91
N LYS A 48 -8.00 -11.06 5.77
CA LYS A 48 -7.70 -9.67 6.15
C LYS A 48 -7.26 -8.87 4.93
N GLY A 49 -6.32 -9.40 4.13
CA GLY A 49 -5.91 -8.78 2.88
C GLY A 49 -7.06 -8.54 1.91
N SER A 50 -7.97 -9.50 1.72
CA SER A 50 -9.16 -9.29 0.87
C SER A 50 -10.09 -8.20 1.40
N ALA A 51 -10.23 -8.08 2.72
CA ALA A 51 -11.02 -7.01 3.33
C ALA A 51 -10.33 -5.64 3.16
N ASP A 52 -9.03 -5.57 3.42
CA ASP A 52 -8.22 -4.36 3.27
C ASP A 52 -8.21 -3.89 1.81
N TRP A 53 -8.13 -4.81 0.86
CA TRP A 53 -8.17 -4.48 -0.57
C TRP A 53 -9.53 -3.92 -0.99
N LYS A 54 -10.62 -4.54 -0.52
CA LYS A 54 -11.97 -4.03 -0.76
C LYS A 54 -12.14 -2.63 -0.17
N GLU A 55 -11.56 -2.38 0.99
CA GLU A 55 -11.59 -1.07 1.62
C GLU A 55 -10.72 -0.06 0.85
N GLN A 56 -9.55 -0.44 0.34
CA GLN A 56 -8.74 0.42 -0.55
C GLN A 56 -9.51 0.87 -1.79
N VAL A 57 -10.23 -0.04 -2.45
CA VAL A 57 -11.10 0.28 -3.60
C VAL A 57 -12.21 1.23 -3.18
N ARG A 58 -12.82 0.97 -2.04
CA ARG A 58 -13.91 1.81 -1.50
C ARG A 58 -13.42 3.21 -1.17
N CYS A 59 -12.33 3.35 -0.43
CA CYS A 59 -11.70 4.62 -0.06
C CYS A 59 -11.20 5.40 -1.27
N SER A 60 -10.78 4.73 -2.35
CA SER A 60 -10.34 5.38 -3.58
C SER A 60 -11.46 6.18 -4.27
N VAL A 61 -12.72 5.80 -4.08
CA VAL A 61 -13.89 6.46 -4.68
C VAL A 61 -14.35 7.67 -3.86
N TYR A 62 -14.13 7.67 -2.54
CA TYR A 62 -14.55 8.76 -1.65
C TYR A 62 -13.55 9.91 -1.61
N CYS A 63 -14.05 11.15 -1.57
CA CYS A 63 -13.21 12.33 -1.37
C CYS A 63 -12.63 12.28 0.06
N ASN A 64 -11.32 12.44 0.21
CA ASN A 64 -10.56 12.24 1.46
C ASN A 64 -10.59 10.82 2.08
N GLY A 65 -11.22 9.83 1.44
CA GLY A 65 -11.12 8.42 1.81
C GLY A 65 -12.26 7.84 2.65
N SER A 66 -13.12 8.69 3.23
CA SER A 66 -14.31 8.26 4.00
C SER A 66 -15.53 9.10 3.64
N TYR A 67 -16.72 8.58 3.97
CA TYR A 67 -17.97 9.32 3.84
C TYR A 67 -18.00 10.54 4.78
N GLU A 68 -17.42 10.43 5.98
CA GLU A 68 -17.39 11.51 6.97
C GLU A 68 -16.46 12.65 6.52
N ASP A 69 -15.27 12.31 6.02
CA ASP A 69 -14.30 13.30 5.52
C ASP A 69 -14.76 14.01 4.23
N GLN A 70 -15.66 13.38 3.47
CA GLN A 70 -16.27 13.98 2.29
C GLN A 70 -17.30 15.08 2.65
N LEU A 71 -17.91 15.02 3.83
CA LEU A 71 -18.86 16.04 4.30
C LEU A 71 -18.15 17.34 4.70
N GLU A 72 -16.90 17.25 5.13
CA GLU A 72 -16.07 18.39 5.51
C GLU A 72 -15.18 18.90 4.35
N ALA A 73 -15.23 18.22 3.19
CA ALA A 73 -14.34 18.49 2.06
C ALA A 73 -14.58 19.85 1.40
N SER A 74 -13.50 20.61 1.20
CA SER A 74 -13.51 21.87 0.47
C SER A 74 -13.66 21.66 -1.04
N LYS A 75 -13.99 22.73 -1.76
CA LYS A 75 -14.04 22.70 -3.24
C LYS A 75 -12.68 22.32 -3.85
N LEU A 76 -11.59 22.69 -3.17
CA LEU A 76 -10.25 22.31 -3.59
C LEU A 76 -10.01 20.81 -3.41
N ASP A 77 -10.49 20.21 -2.32
CA ASP A 77 -10.34 18.76 -2.07
C ASP A 77 -11.10 17.95 -3.10
N TRP A 78 -12.30 18.40 -3.48
CA TRP A 78 -13.09 17.80 -4.55
C TRP A 78 -12.42 17.89 -5.93
N MET A 79 -11.80 19.04 -6.23
CA MET A 79 -11.05 19.20 -7.48
C MET A 79 -9.83 18.28 -7.50
N MET A 80 -9.07 18.22 -6.40
CA MET A 80 -7.93 17.32 -6.27
C MET A 80 -8.37 15.85 -6.34
N HIS A 81 -9.54 15.52 -5.79
CA HIS A 81 -10.11 14.18 -5.88
C HIS A 81 -10.45 13.79 -7.32
N ILE A 82 -11.09 14.68 -8.09
CA ILE A 82 -11.39 14.42 -9.52
C ILE A 82 -10.12 14.22 -10.34
N ILE A 83 -9.10 15.04 -10.11
CA ILE A 83 -7.82 14.94 -10.82
C ILE A 83 -7.10 13.63 -10.46
N THR A 84 -7.13 13.23 -9.19
CA THR A 84 -6.41 12.05 -8.71
C THR A 84 -7.21 10.75 -8.84
N LEU A 85 -8.52 10.81 -9.08
CA LEU A 85 -9.42 9.65 -9.16
C LEU A 85 -8.98 8.57 -10.16
N PRO A 86 -8.61 8.90 -11.42
CA PRO A 86 -8.12 7.91 -12.37
C PRO A 86 -6.88 7.17 -11.86
N TRP A 87 -5.99 7.91 -11.17
CA TRP A 87 -4.76 7.38 -10.62
C TRP A 87 -4.99 6.53 -9.36
N LYS A 88 -5.89 6.97 -8.48
CA LYS A 88 -6.32 6.21 -7.29
C LYS A 88 -6.96 4.87 -7.69
N LEU A 89 -7.83 4.88 -8.70
CA LEU A 89 -8.45 3.66 -9.20
C LEU A 89 -7.44 2.71 -9.85
N LEU A 90 -6.48 3.24 -10.59
CA LEU A 90 -5.41 2.46 -11.20
C LEU A 90 -4.55 1.78 -10.13
N PHE A 91 -4.11 2.50 -9.10
CA PHE A 91 -3.35 1.92 -7.99
C PHE A 91 -4.16 1.04 -7.06
N SER A 92 -5.48 1.24 -6.95
CA SER A 92 -6.35 0.35 -6.19
C SER A 92 -6.41 -1.07 -6.76
N THR A 93 -5.95 -1.30 -7.99
CA THR A 93 -5.84 -2.65 -8.56
C THR A 93 -4.64 -3.44 -8.02
N VAL A 94 -3.71 -2.79 -7.32
CA VAL A 94 -2.55 -3.45 -6.70
C VAL A 94 -3.04 -4.23 -5.46
N PRO A 95 -2.81 -5.54 -5.38
CA PRO A 95 -3.28 -6.33 -4.24
C PRO A 95 -2.43 -6.06 -2.99
N PRO A 96 -2.99 -6.28 -1.79
CA PRO A 96 -2.26 -6.03 -0.56
C PRO A 96 -1.12 -7.02 -0.34
N THR A 97 -0.14 -6.59 0.47
CA THR A 97 1.07 -7.34 0.82
C THR A 97 0.81 -8.66 1.56
N SER A 98 -0.44 -8.92 1.98
CA SER A 98 -0.84 -10.17 2.61
C SER A 98 -0.91 -11.37 1.63
N TYR A 99 -1.03 -11.09 0.33
CA TYR A 99 -1.03 -12.13 -0.70
C TYR A 99 0.39 -12.68 -0.92
N PHE A 100 0.58 -13.98 -0.70
CA PHE A 100 1.83 -14.71 -0.95
C PHE A 100 3.09 -14.04 -0.37
N GLY A 101 2.98 -13.49 0.84
CA GLY A 101 4.12 -12.82 1.50
C GLY A 101 4.63 -11.58 0.77
N GLY A 102 3.77 -10.88 0.03
CA GLY A 102 4.07 -9.63 -0.65
C GLY A 102 4.49 -9.77 -2.11
N TRP A 103 4.78 -10.99 -2.58
CA TRP A 103 5.22 -11.24 -3.96
C TRP A 103 4.20 -10.84 -5.01
N ALA A 104 2.90 -11.03 -4.75
CA ALA A 104 1.85 -10.64 -5.69
C ALA A 104 1.78 -9.10 -5.86
N CYS A 105 1.87 -8.37 -4.75
CA CYS A 105 1.93 -6.91 -4.74
C CYS A 105 3.14 -6.42 -5.56
N PHE A 106 4.33 -6.95 -5.28
CA PHE A 106 5.58 -6.57 -5.94
C PHE A 106 5.51 -6.74 -7.47
N ASN A 107 5.05 -7.89 -7.95
CA ASN A 107 5.00 -8.15 -9.39
C ASN A 107 3.96 -7.28 -10.11
N ILE A 108 2.79 -7.09 -9.50
CA ILE A 108 1.71 -6.28 -10.11
C ILE A 108 2.07 -4.79 -10.10
N SER A 109 2.69 -4.29 -9.03
CA SER A 109 3.20 -2.91 -9.01
C SER A 109 4.30 -2.69 -10.03
N LEU A 110 5.22 -3.65 -10.18
CA LEU A 110 6.31 -3.58 -11.17
C LEU A 110 5.76 -3.57 -12.61
N ALA A 111 4.75 -4.39 -12.89
CA ALA A 111 4.07 -4.39 -14.19
C ALA A 111 3.40 -3.05 -14.49
N TRP A 112 2.72 -2.45 -13.50
CA TRP A 112 2.12 -1.13 -13.65
C TRP A 112 3.13 -0.03 -13.93
N ILE A 113 4.25 -0.03 -13.20
CA ILE A 113 5.34 0.93 -13.46
C ILE A 113 5.85 0.78 -14.90
N GLY A 114 6.09 -0.45 -15.36
CA GLY A 114 6.53 -0.70 -16.73
C GLY A 114 5.55 -0.20 -17.80
N ILE A 115 4.24 -0.44 -17.62
CA ILE A 115 3.20 0.05 -18.53
C ILE A 115 3.18 1.59 -18.57
N LEU A 116 3.25 2.23 -17.40
CA LEU A 116 3.27 3.68 -17.28
C LEU A 116 4.53 4.29 -17.91
N THR A 117 5.69 3.67 -17.73
CA THR A 117 6.94 4.12 -18.36
C THR A 117 6.85 4.08 -19.88
N ILE A 118 6.31 3.02 -20.47
CA ILE A 118 6.10 2.95 -21.93
C ILE A 118 5.21 4.09 -22.42
N PHE A 119 4.10 4.33 -21.73
CA PHE A 119 3.19 5.41 -22.10
C PHE A 119 3.83 6.80 -21.98
N ILE A 120 4.65 7.02 -20.95
CA ILE A 120 5.39 8.27 -20.77
C ILE A 120 6.46 8.43 -21.86
N SER A 121 7.16 7.36 -22.25
CA SER A 121 8.12 7.37 -23.35
C SER A 121 7.47 7.79 -24.66
N ASP A 122 6.30 7.23 -25.01
CA ASP A 122 5.56 7.60 -26.22
C ASP A 122 5.16 9.09 -26.20
N LEU A 123 4.73 9.61 -25.04
CA LEU A 123 4.43 11.04 -24.89
C LEU A 123 5.68 11.91 -25.02
N ALA A 124 6.81 11.48 -24.46
CA ALA A 124 8.07 12.23 -24.52
C ALA A 124 8.58 12.36 -25.97
N GLU A 125 8.45 11.32 -26.79
CA GLU A 125 8.77 11.38 -28.23
C GLU A 125 7.88 12.38 -28.97
N LEU A 126 6.57 12.37 -28.69
CA LEU A 126 5.65 13.35 -29.28
C LEU A 126 6.02 14.79 -28.89
N PHE A 127 6.39 15.03 -27.62
CA PHE A 127 6.83 16.34 -27.16
C PHE A 127 8.18 16.75 -27.77
N GLY A 128 9.12 15.81 -27.94
CA GLY A 128 10.40 16.02 -28.61
C GLY A 128 10.22 16.50 -30.06
N CYS A 129 9.30 15.86 -30.80
CA CYS A 129 8.92 16.25 -32.14
C CYS A 129 8.34 17.67 -32.22
N VAL A 130 7.54 18.10 -31.23
CA VAL A 130 6.94 19.45 -31.21
C VAL A 130 7.97 20.53 -30.85
N LEU A 131 8.94 20.20 -29.99
CA LEU A 131 9.96 21.13 -29.51
C LEU A 131 11.23 21.17 -30.39
N GLU A 132 11.29 20.33 -31.42
CA GLU A 132 12.44 20.19 -32.33
C GLU A 132 13.75 19.85 -31.58
N VAL A 133 13.61 19.13 -30.46
CA VAL A 133 14.71 18.61 -29.63
C VAL A 133 14.90 17.15 -29.95
N ARG A 134 16.15 16.66 -29.90
CA ARG A 134 16.43 15.25 -30.14
C ARG A 134 15.64 14.36 -29.16
N ASP A 135 15.00 13.33 -29.69
CA ASP A 135 14.09 12.45 -28.95
C ASP A 135 14.79 11.71 -27.81
N ASP A 136 16.07 11.37 -28.00
CA ASP A 136 16.93 10.72 -26.99
C ASP A 136 17.10 11.57 -25.73
N VAL A 137 17.32 12.87 -25.88
CA VAL A 137 17.47 13.81 -24.77
C VAL A 137 16.14 14.01 -24.05
N THR A 138 15.04 14.11 -24.81
CA THR A 138 13.70 14.34 -24.25
C THR A 138 13.25 13.13 -23.43
N ALA A 139 13.35 11.93 -23.97
CA ALA A 139 13.03 10.69 -23.26
C ALA A 139 13.89 10.52 -22.00
N LEU A 140 15.20 10.77 -22.08
CA LEU A 140 16.10 10.66 -20.92
C LEU A 140 15.74 11.65 -19.81
N VAL A 141 15.40 12.89 -20.15
CA VAL A 141 15.01 13.91 -19.15
C VAL A 141 13.69 13.55 -18.50
N PHE A 142 12.67 13.12 -19.27
CA PHE A 142 11.39 12.71 -18.69
C PHE A 142 11.51 11.46 -17.81
N VAL A 143 12.31 10.48 -18.22
CA VAL A 143 12.57 9.28 -17.41
C VAL A 143 13.33 9.66 -16.12
N ALA A 144 14.40 10.45 -16.22
CA ALA A 144 15.19 10.88 -15.07
C ALA A 144 14.38 11.74 -14.08
N LEU A 145 13.51 12.63 -14.58
CA LEU A 145 12.59 13.40 -13.75
C LEU A 145 11.53 12.49 -13.13
N GLY A 146 11.01 11.53 -13.89
CA GLY A 146 9.99 10.59 -13.46
C GLY A 146 10.43 9.66 -12.33
N THR A 147 11.72 9.35 -12.23
CA THR A 147 12.29 8.58 -11.11
C THR A 147 12.72 9.49 -9.95
N SER A 148 13.45 10.57 -10.24
CA SER A 148 14.04 11.43 -9.22
C SER A 148 13.01 12.25 -8.42
N MET A 149 11.89 12.67 -9.04
CA MET A 149 10.87 13.44 -8.32
C MET A 149 10.15 12.61 -7.25
N PRO A 150 9.64 11.40 -7.53
CA PRO A 150 9.13 10.51 -6.48
C PRO A 150 10.15 10.21 -5.38
N ASP A 151 11.40 9.89 -5.74
CA ASP A 151 12.48 9.65 -4.76
C ASP A 151 12.71 10.86 -3.84
N LEU A 152 12.67 12.07 -4.40
CA LEU A 152 12.78 13.31 -3.62
C LEU A 152 11.61 13.48 -2.66
N PHE A 153 10.37 13.25 -3.11
CA PHE A 153 9.19 13.38 -2.25
C PHE A 153 9.17 12.34 -1.13
N ALA A 154 9.54 11.09 -1.42
CA ALA A 154 9.68 10.03 -0.42
C ALA A 154 10.73 10.39 0.64
N SER A 155 11.91 10.85 0.19
CA SER A 155 12.99 11.29 1.09
C SER A 155 12.58 12.51 1.92
N LEU A 156 11.82 13.44 1.34
CA LEU A 156 11.32 14.65 2.01
C LEU A 156 10.26 14.33 3.06
N SER A 157 9.32 13.44 2.76
CA SER A 157 8.29 12.99 3.72
C SER A 157 8.96 12.24 4.88
N ALA A 158 9.86 11.29 4.59
CA ALA A 158 10.63 10.58 5.61
C ALA A 158 11.43 11.53 6.52
N ALA A 159 12.07 12.55 5.96
CA ALA A 159 12.82 13.54 6.75
C ALA A 159 11.94 14.44 7.63
N LYS A 160 10.67 14.65 7.27
CA LYS A 160 9.73 15.47 8.05
C LYS A 160 9.00 14.68 9.13
N GLU A 161 8.69 13.43 8.86
CA GLU A 161 7.89 12.57 9.73
C GLU A 161 8.75 11.82 10.75
N GLU A 162 10.00 11.48 10.40
CA GLU A 162 10.87 10.70 11.26
C GLU A 162 11.83 11.57 12.09
N PRO A 163 11.93 11.37 13.41
CA PRO A 163 12.74 12.20 14.29
C PRO A 163 14.25 12.09 14.03
N THR A 164 14.73 10.98 13.46
CA THR A 164 16.15 10.75 13.15
C THR A 164 16.47 10.87 11.67
N ALA A 165 15.47 10.98 10.80
CA ALA A 165 15.60 11.05 9.33
C ALA A 165 16.44 9.93 8.68
N ASP A 166 16.63 8.81 9.39
CA ASP A 166 17.46 7.69 8.93
C ASP A 166 16.90 7.08 7.64
N ALA A 167 15.57 6.98 7.53
CA ALA A 167 14.90 6.48 6.33
C ALA A 167 15.17 7.37 5.10
N SER A 168 15.29 8.69 5.29
CA SER A 168 15.62 9.64 4.22
C SER A 168 17.03 9.41 3.68
N ILE A 169 18.01 9.23 4.58
CA ILE A 169 19.41 8.98 4.22
C ILE A 169 19.54 7.66 3.47
N VAL A 170 18.87 6.61 3.93
CA VAL A 170 18.87 5.30 3.27
C VAL A 170 18.23 5.39 1.89
N ASN A 171 17.12 6.12 1.73
CA ASN A 171 16.47 6.27 0.44
C ASN A 171 17.37 7.00 -0.58
N VAL A 172 17.93 8.16 -0.21
CA VAL A 172 18.81 8.94 -1.11
C VAL A 172 20.09 8.16 -1.46
N THR A 173 20.72 7.54 -0.45
CA THR A 173 21.98 6.81 -0.66
C THR A 173 21.76 5.54 -1.47
N GLY A 174 20.65 4.83 -1.21
CA GLY A 174 20.27 3.62 -1.93
C GLY A 174 19.95 3.88 -3.39
N SER A 175 19.02 4.81 -3.68
CA SER A 175 18.61 5.14 -5.04
C SER A 175 19.77 5.64 -5.90
N ASN A 176 20.64 6.51 -5.34
CA ASN A 176 21.82 6.99 -6.06
C ASN A 176 22.88 5.90 -6.28
N SER A 177 23.09 5.01 -5.32
CA SER A 177 24.02 3.89 -5.48
C SER A 177 23.56 2.96 -6.60
N VAL A 178 22.27 2.62 -6.65
CA VAL A 178 21.71 1.80 -7.73
C VAL A 178 21.87 2.49 -9.09
N ASN A 179 21.57 3.78 -9.20
CA ASN A 179 21.71 4.53 -10.45
C ASN A 179 23.18 4.55 -10.96
N VAL A 180 24.16 4.65 -10.05
CA VAL A 180 25.59 4.67 -10.44
C VAL A 180 26.12 3.27 -10.76
N PHE A 181 25.72 2.25 -10.00
CA PHE A 181 26.30 0.90 -10.11
C PHE A 181 25.54 -0.03 -11.06
N LEU A 182 24.24 0.19 -11.27
CA LEU A 182 23.37 -0.68 -12.07
C LEU A 182 22.81 0.02 -13.32
N GLY A 183 22.62 1.35 -13.28
CA GLY A 183 22.17 2.15 -14.43
C GLY A 183 20.65 2.21 -14.56
#